data_AF-A0A3N4HVI9-F1
#
_entry.id   AF-A0A3N4HVI9-F1
#
_cell.length_a   1.000
_cell.length_b   1.000
_cell.length_c   1.000
_cell.angle_alpha   90.00
_cell.angle_beta   90.00
_cell.angle_gamma   90.00
#
_symmetry.space_group_name_H-M   'P 1'
#
loop_
_entity.id
_entity.type
_entity.pdbx_description
1 polymer ?
#
loop_
_entity_poly.entity_id
_entity_poly.type
_entity_poly.pdbx_seq_one_letter_code
_entity_poly.pdbx_strand_id
1 'polypeptide(L)'
;LDANTVSSMLEVRAAIDALDVQIVTLLGTRLRFIEAASRIKPVKEAVRDEPRKRDVLDKAMATAEKVNFPPKLMEDIYEVLVEGCINYEGVKFDEREAAKENGEQ
;
A
#
# COMPACT_ATOMS: atom_id res chain seq x y z
N LEU A 1 3.27 -7.25 24.42
CA LEU A 1 2.00 -7.84 24.89
C LEU A 1 1.73 -9.05 24.04
N ASP A 2 1.40 -10.19 24.64
CA ASP A 2 1.00 -11.41 23.92
C ASP A 2 -0.52 -11.45 23.86
N ALA A 3 -1.08 -11.61 22.65
CA ALA A 3 -2.52 -11.69 22.43
C ALA A 3 -3.19 -12.83 23.23
N ASN A 4 -2.44 -13.87 23.59
CA ASN A 4 -2.93 -15.01 24.36
C ASN A 4 -2.91 -14.79 25.87
N THR A 5 -2.26 -13.72 26.37
CA THR A 5 -2.05 -13.52 27.82
C THR A 5 -2.51 -12.18 28.35
N VAL A 6 -2.94 -11.25 27.48
CA VAL A 6 -3.56 -9.98 27.93
C VAL A 6 -4.85 -10.26 28.70
N SER A 7 -5.09 -9.49 29.76
CA SER A 7 -6.22 -9.72 30.68
C SER A 7 -7.19 -8.53 30.79
N SER A 8 -6.99 -7.47 30.01
CA SER A 8 -7.91 -6.32 29.99
C SER A 8 -8.05 -5.70 28.60
N MET A 9 -9.19 -5.04 28.37
CA MET A 9 -9.41 -4.27 27.14
C MET A 9 -8.45 -3.09 26.99
N LEU A 10 -7.89 -2.59 28.10
CA LEU A 10 -6.87 -1.53 28.06
C LEU A 10 -5.57 -2.07 27.42
N GLU A 11 -5.12 -3.26 27.82
CA GLU A 11 -3.95 -3.90 27.24
C GLU A 11 -4.16 -4.27 25.77
N VAL A 12 -5.35 -4.80 25.43
CA VAL A 12 -5.69 -5.11 24.03
C VAL A 12 -5.58 -3.86 23.16
N ARG A 13 -6.17 -2.73 23.59
CA ARG A 13 -6.10 -1.47 22.83
C ARG A 13 -4.67 -0.97 22.69
N ALA A 14 -3.91 -0.95 23.78
CA ALA A 14 -2.50 -0.54 23.72
C ALA A 14 -1.66 -1.41 22.77
N ALA A 15 -1.93 -2.72 22.70
CA ALA A 15 -1.28 -3.61 21.75
C ALA A 15 -1.67 -3.29 20.29
N ILE A 16 -2.97 -3.05 20.03
CA ILE A 16 -3.47 -2.69 18.69
C ILE A 16 -2.91 -1.35 18.25
N ASP A 17 -2.95 -0.32 19.10
CA ASP A 17 -2.43 1.01 18.80
C ASP A 17 -0.94 0.94 18.39
N ALA A 18 -0.16 0.12 19.10
CA ALA A 18 1.25 -0.09 18.78
C ALA A 18 1.47 -0.85 17.46
N LEU A 19 0.57 -1.75 17.09
CA LEU A 19 0.60 -2.45 15.79
C LEU A 19 0.19 -1.51 14.66
N ASP A 20 -0.83 -0.67 14.86
CA ASP A 20 -1.31 0.28 13.84
C ASP A 20 -0.23 1.28 13.45
N VAL A 21 0.56 1.77 14.42
CA VAL A 21 1.74 2.61 14.14
C VAL A 21 2.74 1.90 13.21
N GLN A 22 2.99 0.60 13.45
CA GLN A 22 3.90 -0.19 12.60
C GLN A 22 3.31 -0.44 11.21
N ILE A 23 2.02 -0.77 11.12
CA ILE A 23 1.32 -0.99 9.85
C ILE A 23 1.39 0.27 9.00
N VAL A 24 1.02 1.43 9.56
CA VAL A 24 1.05 2.71 8.83
C VAL A 24 2.48 3.07 8.40
N THR A 25 3.48 2.81 9.23
CA THR A 25 4.90 3.06 8.89
C THR A 25 5.37 2.19 7.71
N LEU A 26 4.97 0.92 7.69
CA LEU A 26 5.26 0.00 6.59
C LEU A 26 4.53 0.42 5.30
N LEU A 27 3.28 0.84 5.41
CA LEU A 27 2.51 1.35 4.27
C LEU A 27 3.14 2.63 3.70
N GLY A 28 3.61 3.55 4.55
CA GLY A 28 4.36 4.73 4.10
C GLY A 28 5.66 4.36 3.39
N THR A 29 6.35 3.30 3.84
CA THR A 29 7.53 2.77 3.16
C THR A 29 7.19 2.18 1.80
N ARG A 30 6.09 1.42 1.71
CA ARG A 30 5.57 0.89 0.44
C ARG A 30 5.22 2.03 -0.52
N LEU A 31 4.61 3.11 -0.05
CA LEU A 31 4.25 4.26 -0.89
C LEU A 31 5.48 4.96 -1.50
N ARG A 32 6.60 5.08 -0.77
CA ARG A 32 7.85 5.62 -1.32
C ARG A 32 8.40 4.81 -2.50
N PHE A 33 8.14 3.51 -2.57
CA PHE A 33 8.48 2.71 -3.75
C PHE A 33 7.56 3.00 -4.94
N ILE A 34 6.31 3.38 -4.70
CA ILE A 34 5.39 3.83 -5.75
C ILE A 34 5.84 5.20 -6.30
N GLU A 35 6.28 6.12 -5.44
CA GLU A 35 6.93 7.36 -5.89
C GLU A 35 8.20 7.11 -6.71
N ALA A 36 8.97 6.07 -6.37
CA ALA A 36 10.12 5.67 -7.18
C ALA A 36 9.68 5.14 -8.54
N ALA A 37 8.61 4.34 -8.58
CA ALA A 37 8.02 3.85 -9.83
C ALA A 37 7.53 5.00 -10.72
N SER A 38 6.85 6.01 -10.15
CA SER A 38 6.37 7.17 -10.92
C SER A 38 7.49 7.92 -11.62
N ARG A 39 8.67 8.06 -10.97
CA ARG A 39 9.85 8.68 -11.59
C ARG A 39 10.42 7.87 -12.75
N ILE A 40 10.27 6.54 -12.73
CA ILE A 40 10.84 5.63 -13.73
C ILE A 40 9.89 5.45 -14.92
N LYS A 41 8.57 5.44 -14.70
CA LYS A 41 7.59 5.17 -15.76
C LYS A 41 7.67 6.22 -16.87
N PRO A 42 7.68 5.80 -18.15
CA PRO A 42 7.86 6.73 -19.26
C PRO A 42 6.57 7.44 -19.66
N VAL A 43 5.41 6.78 -19.53
CA VAL A 43 4.11 7.27 -19.99
C VAL A 43 3.02 7.05 -18.96
N LYS A 44 1.95 7.85 -19.02
CA LYS A 44 0.86 7.84 -18.02
C LYS A 44 0.08 6.53 -18.02
N GLU A 45 -0.04 5.88 -19.17
CA GLU A 45 -0.73 4.59 -19.33
C GLU A 45 -0.06 3.48 -18.52
N ALA A 46 1.25 3.60 -18.24
CA ALA A 46 1.98 2.65 -17.41
C ALA A 46 1.64 2.80 -15.92
N VAL A 47 0.97 3.89 -15.49
CA VAL A 47 0.57 4.09 -14.09
C VAL A 47 -0.42 3.00 -13.66
N ARG A 48 -1.39 2.68 -14.51
CA ARG A 48 -2.38 1.63 -14.25
C ARG A 48 -2.01 0.34 -14.98
N ASP A 49 -1.49 -0.62 -14.22
CA ASP A 49 -1.15 -1.96 -14.69
C ASP A 49 -2.05 -3.00 -14.00
N GLU A 50 -3.12 -3.40 -14.68
CA GLU A 50 -4.10 -4.37 -14.16
C GLU A 50 -3.50 -5.76 -13.88
N PRO A 51 -2.68 -6.35 -14.77
CA PRO A 51 -1.96 -7.58 -14.46
C PRO A 51 -1.12 -7.48 -13.18
N ARG A 52 -0.38 -6.37 -13.00
CA ARG A 52 0.43 -6.18 -11.79
C ARG A 52 -0.43 -6.00 -10.55
N LYS A 53 -1.54 -5.27 -10.63
CA LYS A 53 -2.51 -5.15 -9.54
C LYS A 53 -3.03 -6.52 -9.12
N ARG A 54 -3.47 -7.35 -10.08
CA ARG A 54 -3.97 -8.69 -9.78
C ARG A 54 -2.92 -9.56 -9.09
N ASP A 55 -1.68 -9.51 -9.57
CA ASP A 55 -0.55 -10.23 -8.95
C ASP A 55 -0.27 -9.77 -7.51
N VAL A 56 -0.41 -8.47 -7.19
CA VAL A 56 -0.32 -7.99 -5.79
C VAL A 56 -1.43 -8.61 -4.92
N LEU A 57 -2.67 -8.61 -5.40
CA LEU A 57 -3.83 -9.13 -4.66
C LEU A 57 -3.68 -10.63 -4.40
N ASP A 58 -3.32 -11.40 -5.43
CA ASP A 58 -3.13 -12.86 -5.31
C ASP A 58 -2.03 -13.20 -4.29
N LYS A 59 -0.92 -12.45 -4.29
CA LYS A 59 0.16 -12.62 -3.31
C LYS A 59 -0.27 -12.22 -1.89
N ALA A 60 -1.09 -11.18 -1.75
CA ALA A 60 -1.61 -10.76 -0.45
C ALA A 60 -2.55 -11.82 0.14
N MET A 61 -3.47 -12.36 -0.66
CA MET A 61 -4.35 -13.46 -0.26
C MET A 61 -3.56 -14.71 0.14
N ALA A 62 -2.59 -15.13 -0.67
CA ALA A 62 -1.73 -16.28 -0.35
C ALA A 62 -0.89 -16.06 0.93
N THR A 63 -0.58 -14.81 1.26
CA THR A 63 0.10 -14.47 2.54
C THR A 63 -0.88 -14.54 3.71
N ALA A 64 -2.11 -14.05 3.53
CA ALA A 64 -3.15 -14.11 4.55
C ALA A 64 -3.45 -15.55 4.99
N GLU A 65 -3.54 -16.49 4.04
CA GLU A 65 -3.73 -17.92 4.34
C GLU A 65 -2.63 -18.45 5.28
N LYS A 66 -1.36 -18.10 5.02
CA LYS A 66 -0.21 -18.59 5.81
C LYS A 66 -0.19 -18.07 7.24
N VAL A 67 -0.85 -16.95 7.50
CA VAL A 67 -0.89 -16.31 8.84
C VAL A 67 -2.25 -16.45 9.51
N ASN A 68 -3.11 -17.36 9.01
CA ASN A 68 -4.47 -17.57 9.51
C ASN A 68 -5.36 -16.32 9.49
N PHE A 69 -5.19 -15.47 8.46
CA PHE A 69 -6.02 -14.30 8.23
C PHE A 69 -7.03 -14.58 7.08
N PRO A 70 -8.29 -14.13 7.16
CA PRO A 70 -9.29 -14.39 6.12
C PRO A 70 -8.85 -13.84 4.75
N PRO A 71 -8.64 -14.68 3.72
CA PRO A 71 -8.06 -14.24 2.45
C PRO A 71 -8.90 -13.19 1.74
N LYS A 72 -10.23 -13.33 1.78
CA LYS A 72 -11.14 -12.37 1.14
C LYS A 72 -11.06 -10.99 1.78
N LEU A 73 -10.95 -10.91 3.11
CA LEU A 73 -10.75 -9.65 3.81
C LEU A 73 -9.41 -9.00 3.42
N MET A 74 -8.36 -9.80 3.23
CA MET A 74 -7.07 -9.29 2.76
C MET A 74 -7.16 -8.76 1.32
N GLU A 75 -7.89 -9.45 0.43
CA GLU A 75 -8.15 -8.96 -0.93
C GLU A 75 -8.80 -7.57 -0.90
N ASP A 76 -9.87 -7.40 -0.10
CA ASP A 76 -10.61 -6.14 -0.02
C ASP A 76 -9.75 -4.99 0.54
N ILE A 77 -8.90 -5.26 1.53
CA ILE A 77 -7.95 -4.28 2.07
C ILE A 77 -6.91 -3.89 1.01
N TYR A 78 -6.33 -4.87 0.33
CA TYR A 78 -5.30 -4.61 -0.67
C TYR A 78 -5.85 -3.97 -1.94
N GLU A 79 -7.11 -4.21 -2.30
CA GLU A 79 -7.80 -3.54 -3.40
C GLU A 79 -7.80 -2.02 -3.17
N VAL A 80 -8.27 -1.59 -1.99
CA VAL A 80 -8.27 -0.17 -1.61
C VAL A 80 -6.85 0.40 -1.57
N LEU A 81 -5.90 -0.34 -1.00
CA LEU A 81 -4.51 0.10 -0.91
C LEU A 81 -3.88 0.30 -2.30
N VAL A 82 -4.06 -0.66 -3.21
CA VAL A 82 -3.45 -0.61 -4.55
C VAL A 82 -4.10 0.47 -5.40
N GLU A 83 -5.43 0.59 -5.39
CA GLU A 83 -6.13 1.66 -6.09
C GLU A 83 -5.72 3.05 -5.57
N GLY A 84 -5.61 3.21 -4.26
CA GLY A 84 -5.10 4.45 -3.65
C GLY A 84 -3.67 4.77 -4.12
N CYS A 85 -2.81 3.75 -4.24
CA CYS A 85 -1.45 3.93 -4.75
C CYS A 85 -1.42 4.31 -6.23
N ILE A 86 -2.25 3.69 -7.08
CA ILE A 86 -2.36 4.03 -8.51
C ILE A 86 -2.78 5.50 -8.67
N ASN A 87 -3.78 5.94 -7.90
CA ASN A 87 -4.25 7.33 -7.93
C ASN A 87 -3.15 8.30 -7.47
N TYR A 88 -2.48 8.00 -6.36
CA TYR A 88 -1.37 8.81 -5.86
C TYR A 88 -0.20 8.88 -6.86
N GLU A 89 0.13 7.75 -7.48
CA GLU A 89 1.16 7.66 -8.52
C GLU A 89 0.82 8.53 -9.73
N GLY A 90 -0.45 8.54 -10.16
CA GLY A 90 -0.94 9.39 -11.25
C GLY A 90 -0.73 10.87 -10.98
N VAL A 91 -1.05 11.34 -9.77
CA VAL A 91 -0.80 12.73 -9.36
C VAL A 91 0.70 13.05 -9.42
N LYS A 92 1.56 12.14 -8.92
CA LYS A 92 3.02 12.33 -8.94
C LYS A 92 3.61 12.31 -10.34
N PHE A 93 3.04 11.52 -11.25
CA PHE A 93 3.42 11.53 -12.65
C PHE A 93 3.10 12.90 -13.28
N ASP A 94 1.88 13.40 -13.07
CA ASP A 94 1.44 14.69 -13.62
C ASP A 94 2.28 15.86 -13.08
N GLU A 95 2.60 15.88 -11.78
CA GLU A 95 3.52 16.86 -11.18
C GLU A 95 4.91 16.84 -11.83
N ARG A 96 5.43 15.64 -12.14
CA ARG A 96 6.74 15.46 -12.78
C ARG A 96 6.75 16.00 -14.21
N GLU A 97 5.71 15.73 -15.00
CA GLU A 97 5.64 16.20 -16.39
C GLU A 97 5.49 17.73 -16.45
N ALA A 98 4.63 18.32 -15.62
CA ALA A 98 4.50 19.77 -15.54
C ALA A 98 5.82 20.47 -15.14
N ALA A 99 6.61 19.84 -14.27
CA ALA A 99 7.92 20.37 -13.88
C ALA A 99 8.96 20.31 -15.02
N LYS A 100 8.90 19.30 -15.89
CA LYS A 100 9.77 19.23 -17.08
C LYS A 100 9.42 20.33 -18.08
N GLU A 101 8.13 20.51 -18.36
CA GLU A 101 7.65 21.54 -19.29
C GLU A 101 8.07 22.95 -18.86
N ASN A 102 8.01 23.25 -17.56
CA ASN A 102 8.41 24.55 -17.01
C ASN A 102 9.94 24.75 -16.95
N GLY A 103 10.72 23.67 -16.95
CA GLY A 103 12.20 23.73 -16.92
C GLY A 103 12.85 23.75 -18.30
N GLU A 104 12.08 23.44 -19.35
CA GLU A 104 12.50 23.48 -20.76
C GLU A 104 12.14 24.81 -21.45
N GLN A 105 11.40 25.70 -20.76
CA GLN A 105 11.12 27.09 -21.17
C GLN A 105 12.14 28.09 -20.60
#